data_AF-A0A251TF61-F1
#
_entry.id   AF-A0A251TF61-F1
#
_cell.length_a   1.000
_cell.length_b   1.000
_cell.length_c   1.000
_cell.angle_alpha   90.00
_cell.angle_beta   90.00
_cell.angle_gamma   90.00
#
_symmetry.space_group_name_H-M   'P 1'
#
loop_
_entity.id
_entity.type
_entity.pdbx_description
1 polymer ?
#
loop_
_entity_poly.entity_id
_entity_poly.type
_entity_poly.pdbx_seq_one_letter_code
_entity_poly.pdbx_strand_id
1 'polypeptide(L)'
;MTTGRFFKEVELPEQKPYDNGVLFPAVLAPNTNDEEANLCAFEHAIRAEKSWLESNLQRRGVILFRGFHVTSPCDFNRVVEAFGYPELVYAGGRATRTKVVGQVYTANESPPEMKIPFHHEMSYLPDFPTKLFFFCEEELESEGEMPVVLSHIVYEQMKEKQPEFVAKVEEHGLKFIIVTGDDDQSSSIGGRGWKSTYMTDDKKVANERFNLINLTPLIN
;
A
#
# COMPACT_ATOMS: atom_id res chain seq x y z
N MET A 1 -3.13 38.56 3.55
CA MET A 1 -3.53 37.20 3.92
C MET A 1 -2.48 36.28 3.32
N THR A 2 -1.71 35.60 4.16
CA THR A 2 -0.47 34.91 3.79
C THR A 2 -0.77 33.81 2.75
N THR A 3 -0.22 33.98 1.55
CA THR A 3 -0.30 33.06 0.40
C THR A 3 0.62 31.85 0.62
N GLY A 4 0.39 31.09 1.69
CA GLY A 4 1.13 29.87 2.01
C GLY A 4 0.33 28.62 1.65
N ARG A 5 1.03 27.53 1.31
CA ARG A 5 0.43 26.19 1.21
C ARG A 5 0.00 25.70 2.59
N PHE A 6 -1.03 24.85 2.65
CA PHE A 6 -1.45 24.17 3.87
C PHE A 6 -0.44 23.09 4.29
N PHE A 7 0.18 22.44 3.31
CA PHE A 7 1.20 21.42 3.52
C PHE A 7 2.60 22.03 3.53
N LYS A 8 3.38 21.71 4.57
CA LYS A 8 4.80 22.03 4.68
C LYS A 8 5.62 20.74 4.55
N GLU A 9 6.64 20.76 3.69
CA GLU A 9 7.63 19.68 3.67
C GLU A 9 8.49 19.76 4.94
N VAL A 10 8.68 18.61 5.58
CA VAL A 10 9.57 18.45 6.74
C VAL A 10 10.55 17.32 6.48
N GLU A 11 11.68 17.35 7.19
CA GLU A 11 12.70 16.33 7.08
C GLU A 11 12.69 15.41 8.30
N LEU A 12 12.93 14.13 8.07
CA LEU A 12 13.09 13.11 9.09
C LEU A 12 14.45 12.41 8.92
N PRO A 13 15.12 12.00 10.01
CA PRO A 13 16.43 11.33 9.94
C PRO A 13 16.45 10.06 9.09
N GLU A 14 15.31 9.36 8.97
CA GLU A 14 15.19 8.09 8.28
C GLU A 14 15.08 8.23 6.75
N GLN A 15 14.76 9.43 6.25
CA GLN A 15 14.65 9.67 4.82
C GLN A 15 15.98 9.43 4.11
N LYS A 16 15.91 8.90 2.89
CA LYS A 16 17.09 8.68 2.05
C LYS A 16 17.05 9.57 0.81
N PRO A 17 18.16 10.22 0.44
CA PRO A 17 18.25 10.88 -0.85
C PRO A 17 18.32 9.83 -1.97
N TYR A 18 17.64 10.12 -3.07
CA TYR A 18 17.76 9.43 -4.35
C TYR A 18 17.69 10.48 -5.47
N ASP A 19 18.05 10.13 -6.71
CA ASP A 19 17.99 10.99 -7.92
C ASP A 19 18.17 12.49 -7.69
N ASN A 20 19.41 12.97 -7.82
CA ASN A 20 19.76 14.38 -7.65
C ASN A 20 19.41 14.97 -6.27
N GLY A 21 19.34 14.13 -5.23
CA GLY A 21 19.20 14.56 -3.83
C GLY A 21 17.75 14.73 -3.36
N VAL A 22 16.76 14.22 -4.09
CA VAL A 22 15.37 14.19 -3.63
C VAL A 22 15.23 13.22 -2.46
N LEU A 23 14.60 13.65 -1.36
CA LEU A 23 14.37 12.78 -0.19
C LEU A 23 13.15 11.87 -0.37
N PHE A 24 13.32 10.60 0.01
CA PHE A 24 12.29 9.54 0.03
C PHE A 24 12.04 9.03 1.47
N PRO A 25 10.77 8.88 1.90
CA PRO A 25 9.53 9.37 1.25
C PRO A 25 9.42 10.90 1.34
N ALA A 26 8.43 11.53 0.69
CA ALA A 26 8.04 12.88 1.07
C ALA A 26 7.44 12.88 2.47
N VAL A 27 7.70 13.90 3.30
CA VAL A 27 7.03 14.05 4.61
C VAL A 27 6.36 15.41 4.64
N LEU A 28 5.04 15.41 4.83
CA LEU A 28 4.21 16.61 4.87
C LEU A 28 3.61 16.76 6.26
N ALA A 29 3.71 17.97 6.80
CA ALA A 29 3.10 18.39 8.06
C ALA A 29 2.20 19.61 7.87
N PRO A 30 1.30 19.93 8.81
CA PRO A 30 0.54 21.17 8.77
C PRO A 30 1.48 22.40 8.77
N ASN A 31 1.15 23.40 7.95
CA ASN A 31 1.80 24.71 7.95
C ASN A 31 1.04 25.75 8.81
N THR A 32 0.10 25.29 9.62
CA THR A 32 -0.76 26.09 10.49
C THR A 32 -0.66 25.57 11.93
N ASN A 33 -1.22 26.30 12.89
CA ASN A 33 -1.28 25.84 14.28
C ASN A 33 -2.29 24.68 14.42
N ASP A 34 -2.18 23.90 15.50
CA ASP A 34 -2.97 22.68 15.73
C ASP A 34 -4.49 22.92 15.68
N GLU A 35 -4.98 24.04 16.24
CA GLU A 35 -6.42 24.38 16.22
C GLU A 35 -6.97 24.61 14.79
N GLU A 36 -6.12 25.10 13.88
CA GLU A 36 -6.47 25.37 12.48
C GLU A 36 -6.27 24.12 11.59
N ALA A 37 -5.44 23.17 12.02
CA ALA A 37 -5.13 21.91 11.34
C ALA A 37 -6.10 20.77 11.70
N ASN A 38 -7.36 21.09 11.96
CA ASN A 38 -8.39 20.08 12.24
C ASN A 38 -8.70 19.23 11.00
N LEU A 39 -9.41 18.11 11.20
CA LEU A 39 -9.73 17.15 10.14
C LEU A 39 -10.44 17.79 8.93
N CYS A 40 -11.41 18.68 9.17
CA CYS A 40 -12.14 19.34 8.08
C CYS A 40 -11.23 20.23 7.23
N ALA A 41 -10.32 20.97 7.87
CA ALA A 41 -9.32 21.77 7.18
C ALA A 41 -8.36 20.88 6.36
N PHE A 42 -7.93 19.75 6.93
CA PHE A 42 -7.08 18.79 6.22
C PHE A 42 -7.77 18.21 4.98
N GLU A 43 -9.02 17.77 5.09
CA GLU A 43 -9.78 17.28 3.93
C GLU A 43 -9.97 18.37 2.86
N HIS A 44 -10.26 19.61 3.27
CA HIS A 44 -10.38 20.71 2.33
C HIS A 44 -9.07 20.98 1.61
N ALA A 45 -7.95 20.97 2.34
CA ALA A 45 -6.61 21.15 1.78
C ALA A 45 -6.22 20.02 0.82
N ILE A 46 -6.55 18.76 1.13
CA ILE A 46 -6.34 17.64 0.20
C ILE A 46 -7.04 17.92 -1.13
N ARG A 47 -8.32 18.34 -1.09
CA ARG A 47 -9.09 18.64 -2.30
C ARG A 47 -8.53 19.86 -3.05
N ALA A 48 -8.17 20.92 -2.33
CA ALA A 48 -7.66 22.16 -2.90
C ALA A 48 -6.26 22.03 -3.52
N GLU A 49 -5.38 21.23 -2.90
CA GLU A 49 -3.99 21.03 -3.35
C GLU A 49 -3.77 19.69 -4.06
N LYS A 50 -4.84 18.98 -4.48
CA LYS A 50 -4.80 17.63 -5.06
C LYS A 50 -3.74 17.48 -6.15
N SER A 51 -3.72 18.37 -7.14
CA SER A 51 -2.76 18.28 -8.26
C SER A 51 -1.30 18.36 -7.79
N TRP A 52 -1.02 19.10 -6.72
CA TRP A 52 0.33 19.20 -6.16
C TRP A 52 0.69 17.95 -5.34
N LEU A 53 -0.27 17.39 -4.60
CA LEU A 53 -0.09 16.12 -3.90
C LEU A 53 0.17 14.98 -4.89
N GLU A 54 -0.61 14.91 -5.98
CA GLU A 54 -0.43 13.92 -7.06
C GLU A 54 0.93 14.08 -7.74
N SER A 55 1.37 15.31 -8.03
CA SER A 55 2.70 15.56 -8.60
C SER A 55 3.83 15.14 -7.64
N ASN A 56 3.69 15.40 -6.33
CA ASN A 56 4.65 14.92 -5.34
C ASN A 56 4.66 13.40 -5.25
N LEU A 57 3.49 12.76 -5.23
CA LEU A 57 3.38 11.31 -5.17
C LEU A 57 3.99 10.66 -6.41
N GLN A 58 3.75 11.22 -7.60
CA GLN A 58 4.35 10.72 -8.85
C GLN A 58 5.87 10.81 -8.83
N ARG A 59 6.43 11.90 -8.31
CA ARG A 59 7.88 12.10 -8.23
C ARG A 59 8.54 11.26 -7.14
N ARG A 60 7.90 11.15 -5.97
CA ARG A 60 8.47 10.58 -4.74
C ARG A 60 8.01 9.17 -4.41
N GLY A 61 6.99 8.64 -5.08
CA GLY A 61 6.43 7.31 -4.85
C GLY A 61 5.63 7.16 -3.56
N VAL A 62 6.06 7.79 -2.46
CA VAL A 62 5.40 7.73 -1.15
C VAL A 62 5.36 9.13 -0.51
N ILE A 63 4.23 9.43 0.15
CA ILE A 63 4.04 10.62 0.98
C ILE A 63 3.62 10.16 2.38
N LEU A 64 4.34 10.60 3.40
CA LEU A 64 3.95 10.48 4.81
C LEU A 64 3.29 11.80 5.25
N PHE A 65 2.03 11.74 5.67
CA PHE A 65 1.34 12.84 6.33
C PHE A 65 1.53 12.71 7.84
N ARG A 66 2.19 13.68 8.49
CA ARG A 66 2.52 13.64 9.93
C ARG A 66 2.05 14.90 10.64
N GLY A 67 1.42 14.74 11.80
CA GLY A 67 0.92 15.86 12.61
C GLY A 67 -0.49 16.34 12.26
N PHE A 68 -1.28 15.55 11.52
CA PHE A 68 -2.69 15.85 11.25
C PHE A 68 -3.59 15.14 12.27
N HIS A 69 -4.73 15.77 12.60
CA HIS A 69 -5.72 15.23 13.53
C HIS A 69 -6.56 14.11 12.89
N VAL A 70 -5.94 12.94 12.70
CA VAL A 70 -6.59 11.70 12.22
C VAL A 70 -6.41 10.67 13.34
N THR A 71 -7.43 10.48 14.17
CA THR A 71 -7.32 9.70 15.42
C THR A 71 -8.19 8.45 15.43
N SER A 72 -8.92 8.19 14.35
CA SER A 72 -9.82 7.04 14.26
C SER A 72 -9.92 6.51 12.83
N PRO A 73 -10.35 5.24 12.64
CA PRO A 73 -10.64 4.69 11.32
C PRO A 73 -11.67 5.51 10.54
N CYS A 74 -12.63 6.14 11.22
CA CYS A 74 -13.62 7.01 10.60
C CYS A 74 -12.99 8.28 10.03
N ASP A 75 -12.07 8.91 10.78
CA ASP A 75 -11.33 10.09 10.31
C ASP A 75 -10.44 9.72 9.13
N PHE A 76 -9.76 8.57 9.22
CA PHE A 76 -8.93 8.06 8.14
C PHE A 76 -9.75 7.79 6.88
N ASN A 77 -10.94 7.19 7.00
CA ASN A 77 -11.83 6.99 5.85
C ASN A 77 -12.20 8.33 5.18
N ARG A 78 -12.49 9.38 5.95
CA ARG A 78 -12.79 10.72 5.42
C ARG A 78 -11.60 11.32 4.66
N VAL A 79 -10.38 11.10 5.17
CA VAL A 79 -9.14 11.49 4.47
C VAL A 79 -8.99 10.75 3.15
N VAL A 80 -9.16 9.42 3.14
CA VAL A 80 -9.11 8.60 1.92
C VAL A 80 -10.14 9.07 0.89
N GLU A 81 -11.38 9.33 1.32
CA GLU A 81 -12.44 9.86 0.46
C GLU A 81 -12.12 11.27 -0.08
N ALA A 82 -11.43 12.11 0.69
CA ALA A 82 -11.02 13.45 0.25
C ALA A 82 -10.04 13.42 -0.94
N PHE A 83 -9.22 12.37 -1.08
CA PHE A 83 -8.38 12.18 -2.27
C PHE A 83 -9.21 11.84 -3.51
N GLY A 84 -10.39 11.23 -3.35
CA GLY A 84 -11.28 10.89 -4.45
C GLY A 84 -10.68 9.89 -5.45
N TYR A 85 -9.82 8.98 -4.98
CA TYR A 85 -9.37 7.85 -5.78
C TYR A 85 -10.43 6.75 -5.80
N PRO A 86 -10.55 5.97 -6.89
CA PRO A 86 -11.47 4.84 -6.93
C PRO A 86 -11.04 3.75 -5.93
N GLU A 87 -12.01 3.20 -5.19
CA GLU A 87 -11.79 2.03 -4.33
C GLU A 87 -11.52 0.79 -5.21
N LEU A 88 -10.48 0.03 -4.88
CA LEU A 88 -10.34 -1.33 -5.37
C LEU A 88 -11.23 -2.24 -4.52
N VAL A 89 -12.32 -2.75 -5.10
CA VAL A 89 -13.23 -3.67 -4.40
C VAL A 89 -12.47 -4.95 -4.07
N TYR A 90 -12.31 -5.23 -2.78
CA TYR A 90 -11.61 -6.43 -2.32
C TYR A 90 -12.42 -7.69 -2.63
N ALA A 91 -12.08 -8.36 -3.75
CA ALA A 91 -12.72 -9.59 -4.21
C ALA A 91 -12.03 -10.87 -3.71
N GLY A 92 -11.14 -10.73 -2.72
CA GLY A 92 -10.30 -11.81 -2.19
C GLY A 92 -8.81 -11.60 -2.52
N GLY A 93 -7.95 -12.12 -1.63
CA GLY A 93 -6.50 -12.06 -1.71
C GLY A 93 -5.86 -13.09 -0.77
N ARG A 94 -4.56 -13.04 -0.56
CA ARG A 94 -3.84 -14.01 0.31
C ARG A 94 -3.85 -13.66 1.79
N ALA A 95 -4.11 -12.40 2.14
CA ALA A 95 -4.18 -11.95 3.52
C ALA A 95 -5.64 -11.93 4.01
N THR A 96 -5.84 -12.27 5.28
CA THR A 96 -7.10 -12.00 5.96
C THR A 96 -7.19 -10.51 6.24
N ARG A 97 -8.33 -9.91 5.91
CA ARG A 97 -8.62 -8.50 6.12
C ARG A 97 -10.03 -8.36 6.67
N THR A 98 -10.16 -7.58 7.71
CA THR A 98 -11.44 -7.27 8.35
C THR A 98 -11.84 -5.86 7.96
N LYS A 99 -13.07 -5.69 7.45
CA LYS A 99 -13.61 -4.37 7.12
C LYS A 99 -13.91 -3.61 8.41
N VAL A 100 -13.37 -2.40 8.54
CA VAL A 100 -13.57 -1.55 9.72
C VAL A 100 -14.66 -0.52 9.44
N VAL A 101 -14.47 0.34 8.44
CA VAL A 101 -15.42 1.40 8.05
C VAL A 101 -15.16 1.86 6.62
N GLY A 102 -16.20 2.08 5.81
CA GLY A 102 -16.04 2.62 4.45
C GLY A 102 -15.06 1.82 3.59
N GLN A 103 -13.93 2.44 3.22
CA GLN A 103 -12.83 1.88 2.43
C GLN A 103 -11.66 1.38 3.29
N VAL A 104 -11.82 1.38 4.62
CA VAL A 104 -10.76 1.03 5.59
C VAL A 104 -10.91 -0.42 6.05
N TYR A 105 -9.80 -1.15 5.97
CA TYR A 105 -9.66 -2.54 6.39
C TYR A 105 -8.42 -2.68 7.28
N THR A 106 -8.37 -3.73 8.12
CA THR A 106 -7.12 -4.15 8.77
C THR A 106 -6.09 -4.56 7.71
N ALA A 107 -4.81 -4.23 7.94
CA ALA A 107 -3.75 -4.44 6.93
C ALA A 107 -3.36 -5.92 6.79
N ASN A 108 -2.88 -6.51 7.88
CA ASN A 108 -2.48 -7.91 7.98
C ASN A 108 -2.71 -8.41 9.42
N GLU A 109 -3.26 -9.61 9.56
CA GLU A 109 -3.55 -10.27 10.84
C GLU A 109 -2.59 -11.45 11.10
N SER A 110 -1.42 -11.49 10.44
CA SER A 110 -0.39 -12.50 10.74
C SER A 110 0.20 -12.25 12.14
N PRO A 111 0.81 -13.26 12.78
CA PRO A 111 1.38 -13.10 14.10
C PRO A 111 2.45 -12.00 14.15
N PRO A 112 2.49 -11.19 15.22
CA PRO A 112 3.36 -10.01 15.31
C PRO A 112 4.85 -10.35 15.23
N GLU A 113 5.25 -11.54 15.65
CA GLU A 113 6.63 -12.03 15.58
C GLU A 113 7.13 -12.33 14.14
N MET A 114 6.22 -12.32 13.15
CA MET A 114 6.54 -12.66 11.78
C MET A 114 6.90 -11.43 10.94
N LYS A 115 8.06 -11.49 10.29
CA LYS A 115 8.47 -10.46 9.33
C LYS A 115 7.76 -10.66 8.00
N ILE A 116 7.01 -9.65 7.57
CA ILE A 116 6.38 -9.61 6.25
C ILE A 116 7.46 -9.26 5.21
N PRO A 117 7.70 -10.11 4.18
CA PRO A 117 8.66 -9.79 3.12
C PRO A 117 8.23 -8.57 2.29
N PHE A 118 9.20 -7.86 1.70
CA PHE A 118 8.90 -6.83 0.71
C PHE A 118 8.14 -7.40 -0.49
N HIS A 119 7.09 -6.70 -0.91
CA HIS A 119 6.28 -7.05 -2.07
C HIS A 119 5.53 -5.82 -2.57
N HIS A 120 5.00 -5.92 -3.78
CA HIS A 120 3.93 -5.04 -4.27
C HIS A 120 2.59 -5.65 -3.89
N GLU A 121 1.67 -4.82 -3.41
CA GLU A 121 0.33 -5.24 -3.00
C GLU A 121 -0.40 -5.92 -4.17
N MET A 122 -0.89 -7.14 -3.94
CA MET A 122 -1.68 -7.91 -4.92
C MET A 122 -1.00 -8.10 -6.29
N SER A 123 0.34 -8.10 -6.38
CA SER A 123 1.09 -8.23 -7.65
C SER A 123 0.88 -9.53 -8.44
N TYR A 124 0.18 -10.50 -7.85
CA TYR A 124 -0.21 -11.76 -8.48
C TYR A 124 -1.61 -11.71 -9.12
N LEU A 125 -2.31 -10.57 -9.02
CA LEU A 125 -3.62 -10.35 -9.64
C LEU A 125 -3.46 -9.42 -10.85
N PRO A 126 -4.31 -9.56 -11.88
CA PRO A 126 -4.26 -8.67 -13.03
C PRO A 126 -4.68 -7.25 -12.70
N ASP A 127 -5.70 -7.09 -11.85
CA ASP A 127 -6.17 -5.82 -11.33
C ASP A 127 -5.63 -5.63 -9.91
N PHE A 128 -4.48 -4.94 -9.81
CA PHE A 128 -3.82 -4.61 -8.56
C PHE A 128 -3.99 -3.11 -8.22
N PRO A 129 -3.90 -2.72 -6.93
CA PRO A 129 -4.11 -1.33 -6.54
C PRO A 129 -3.00 -0.43 -7.09
N THR A 130 -3.39 0.71 -7.67
CA THR A 130 -2.42 1.71 -8.16
C THR A 130 -1.82 2.56 -7.04
N LYS A 131 -2.49 2.63 -5.88
CA LYS A 131 -2.11 3.41 -4.69
C LYS A 131 -2.62 2.67 -3.46
N LEU A 132 -1.93 2.86 -2.35
CA LEU A 132 -2.27 2.29 -1.06
C LEU A 132 -2.10 3.36 0.03
N PHE A 133 -3.00 3.37 1.00
CA PHE A 133 -2.89 4.21 2.20
C PHE A 133 -2.69 3.32 3.42
N PHE A 134 -1.83 3.79 4.33
CA PHE A 134 -1.65 3.20 5.65
C PHE A 134 -1.96 4.25 6.72
N PHE A 135 -2.54 3.80 7.82
CA PHE A 135 -2.87 4.61 8.98
C PHE A 135 -2.47 3.88 10.25
N CYS A 136 -1.82 4.62 11.14
CA CYS A 136 -1.48 4.17 12.48
C CYS A 136 -2.51 4.75 13.45
N GLU A 137 -3.42 3.92 13.95
CA GLU A 137 -4.38 4.31 14.99
C GLU A 137 -3.72 4.32 16.37
N GLU A 138 -2.90 3.30 16.65
CA GLU A 138 -2.16 3.13 17.88
C GLU A 138 -0.69 2.85 17.56
N GLU A 139 0.19 3.70 18.09
CA GLU A 139 1.64 3.54 17.94
C GLU A 139 2.16 2.48 18.93
N LEU A 140 3.04 1.60 18.44
CA LEU A 140 3.74 0.63 19.27
C LEU A 140 5.00 1.26 19.88
N GLU A 141 5.33 0.90 21.12
CA GLU A 141 6.53 1.39 21.81
C GLU A 141 7.84 1.01 21.08
N SER A 142 7.83 -0.11 20.35
CA SER A 142 8.94 -0.61 19.55
C SER A 142 8.44 -1.58 18.49
N GLU A 143 9.16 -1.68 17.37
CA GLU A 143 8.82 -2.53 16.22
C GLU A 143 7.49 -2.13 15.55
N GLY A 144 7.05 -2.90 14.55
CA GLY A 144 5.81 -2.64 13.83
C GLY A 144 5.90 -1.49 12.81
N GLU A 145 7.11 -1.01 12.49
CA GLU A 145 7.27 -0.08 11.39
C GLU A 145 6.81 -0.72 10.07
N MET A 146 6.48 0.14 9.10
CA MET A 146 6.19 -0.28 7.72
C MET A 146 7.34 0.16 6.81
N PRO A 147 8.41 -0.65 6.64
CA PRO A 147 9.48 -0.34 5.71
C PRO A 147 8.94 -0.19 4.29
N VAL A 148 9.39 0.85 3.60
CA VAL A 148 9.09 1.08 2.18
C VAL A 148 10.38 1.24 1.39
N VAL A 149 10.37 0.76 0.14
CA VAL A 149 11.52 0.81 -0.76
C VAL A 149 11.08 1.13 -2.18
N LEU A 150 11.90 1.89 -2.91
CA LEU A 150 11.67 2.22 -4.30
C LEU A 150 12.00 1.03 -5.21
N SER A 151 10.97 0.42 -5.80
CA SER A 151 11.14 -0.79 -6.62
C SER A 151 12.02 -0.61 -7.85
N HIS A 152 12.02 0.58 -8.48
CA HIS A 152 12.86 0.83 -9.66
C HIS A 152 14.35 0.89 -9.29
N ILE A 153 14.69 1.44 -8.13
CA ILE A 153 16.07 1.42 -7.60
C ILE A 153 16.53 -0.02 -7.32
N VAL A 154 15.64 -0.86 -6.80
CA VAL A 154 15.95 -2.30 -6.63
C VAL A 154 16.21 -2.96 -7.98
N TYR A 155 15.39 -2.68 -9.00
CA TYR A 155 15.59 -3.20 -10.35
C TYR A 155 16.93 -2.75 -10.95
N GLU A 156 17.24 -1.45 -10.89
CA GLU A 156 18.50 -0.89 -11.41
C GLU A 156 19.73 -1.52 -10.74
N GLN A 157 19.72 -1.61 -9.40
CA GLN A 157 20.82 -2.25 -8.67
C GLN A 157 20.92 -3.74 -8.96
N MET A 158 19.80 -4.45 -9.15
CA MET A 158 19.81 -5.86 -9.53
C MET A 158 20.33 -6.06 -10.94
N LYS A 159 19.97 -5.18 -11.88
CA LYS A 159 20.46 -5.21 -13.26
C LYS A 159 21.97 -4.96 -13.33
N GLU A 160 22.47 -4.04 -12.50
CA GLU A 160 23.91 -3.79 -12.39
C GLU A 160 24.66 -4.97 -11.74
N LYS A 161 24.14 -5.50 -10.62
CA LYS A 161 24.83 -6.53 -9.84
C LYS A 161 24.69 -7.94 -10.41
N GLN A 162 23.58 -8.25 -11.07
CA GLN A 162 23.20 -9.59 -11.53
C GLN A 162 22.53 -9.53 -12.93
N PRO A 163 23.20 -8.98 -13.96
CA PRO A 163 22.59 -8.72 -15.27
C PRO A 163 22.06 -10.00 -15.96
N GLU A 164 22.79 -11.12 -15.87
CA GLU A 164 22.37 -12.39 -16.47
C GLU A 164 21.11 -12.95 -15.82
N PHE A 165 20.97 -12.81 -14.50
CA PHE A 165 19.78 -13.25 -13.79
C PHE A 165 18.58 -12.38 -14.19
N VAL A 166 18.77 -11.06 -14.22
CA VAL A 166 17.70 -10.13 -14.64
C VAL A 166 17.26 -10.42 -16.08
N ALA A 167 18.19 -10.65 -17.01
CA ALA A 167 17.87 -11.01 -18.39
C ALA A 167 17.04 -12.31 -18.47
N LYS A 168 17.38 -13.34 -17.69
CA LYS A 168 16.59 -14.59 -17.65
C LYS A 168 15.19 -14.37 -17.09
N VAL A 169 15.03 -13.53 -16.07
CA VAL A 169 13.72 -13.20 -15.51
C VAL A 169 12.89 -12.38 -16.50
N GLU A 170 13.49 -11.46 -17.24
CA GLU A 170 12.82 -10.71 -18.32
C GLU A 170 12.39 -11.64 -19.47
N GLU A 171 13.22 -12.62 -19.85
CA GLU A 171 12.91 -13.55 -20.95
C GLU A 171 11.87 -14.61 -20.55
N HIS A 172 11.94 -15.14 -19.34
CA HIS A 172 11.17 -16.33 -18.95
C HIS A 172 10.09 -16.07 -17.89
N GLY A 173 10.13 -14.92 -17.22
CA GLY A 173 9.27 -14.63 -16.07
C GLY A 173 9.55 -15.53 -14.87
N LEU A 174 8.55 -15.65 -13.97
CA LEU A 174 8.61 -16.44 -12.74
C LEU A 174 7.38 -17.34 -12.64
N LYS A 175 7.56 -18.53 -12.06
CA LYS A 175 6.46 -19.45 -11.71
C LYS A 175 6.33 -19.53 -10.19
N PHE A 176 5.17 -19.13 -9.68
CA PHE A 176 4.81 -19.29 -8.27
C PHE A 176 3.94 -20.53 -8.10
N ILE A 177 4.31 -21.39 -7.15
CA ILE A 177 3.51 -22.54 -6.73
C ILE A 177 3.06 -22.29 -5.31
N ILE A 178 1.75 -22.30 -5.08
CA ILE A 178 1.16 -22.07 -3.77
C ILE A 178 0.36 -23.31 -3.43
N VAL A 179 0.63 -23.86 -2.25
CA VAL A 179 -0.13 -24.98 -1.70
C VAL A 179 -0.88 -24.43 -0.50
N THR A 180 -2.20 -24.56 -0.51
CA THR A 180 -3.07 -24.11 0.57
C THR A 180 -3.95 -25.25 1.06
N GLY A 181 -4.32 -25.19 2.34
CA GLY A 181 -5.30 -26.08 2.94
C GLY A 181 -6.74 -25.69 2.61
N ASP A 182 -7.68 -26.45 3.14
CA ASP A 182 -9.11 -26.16 3.01
C ASP A 182 -9.50 -24.88 3.77
N ASP A 183 -8.95 -24.71 4.98
CA ASP A 183 -9.33 -23.66 5.92
C ASP A 183 -8.15 -22.72 6.24
N ASP A 184 -8.47 -21.54 6.78
CA ASP A 184 -7.48 -20.51 7.13
C ASP A 184 -6.63 -20.93 8.34
N GLN A 185 -5.33 -20.65 8.29
CA GLN A 185 -4.36 -20.91 9.34
C GLN A 185 -3.75 -19.59 9.82
N SER A 186 -4.19 -19.13 10.99
CA SER A 186 -3.72 -17.88 11.59
C SER A 186 -2.23 -17.89 11.98
N SER A 187 -1.63 -19.07 12.14
CA SER A 187 -0.23 -19.24 12.51
C SER A 187 0.77 -19.15 11.35
N SER A 188 0.35 -18.77 10.14
CA SER A 188 1.22 -18.75 8.95
C SER A 188 1.05 -17.48 8.11
N ILE A 189 2.15 -16.93 7.60
CA ILE A 189 2.13 -15.83 6.62
C ILE A 189 1.43 -16.32 5.36
N GLY A 190 0.29 -15.71 5.02
CA GLY A 190 -0.51 -16.13 3.87
C GLY A 190 -1.20 -17.48 4.07
N GLY A 191 -1.46 -17.88 5.32
CA GLY A 191 -2.15 -19.12 5.67
C GLY A 191 -3.63 -19.20 5.25
N ARG A 192 -4.08 -18.38 4.30
CA ARG A 192 -5.46 -18.37 3.83
C ARG A 192 -5.77 -19.64 3.02
N GLY A 193 -6.80 -20.36 3.42
CA GLY A 193 -7.34 -21.55 2.76
C GLY A 193 -7.90 -21.23 1.37
N TRP A 194 -8.07 -22.25 0.52
CA TRP A 194 -8.65 -22.02 -0.81
C TRP A 194 -10.10 -21.54 -0.74
N LYS A 195 -10.87 -21.97 0.27
CA LYS A 195 -12.28 -21.59 0.43
C LYS A 195 -12.43 -20.10 0.63
N SER A 196 -11.64 -19.54 1.55
CA SER A 196 -11.57 -18.10 1.80
C SER A 196 -10.97 -17.36 0.60
N THR A 197 -9.89 -17.88 0.01
CA THR A 197 -9.22 -17.29 -1.16
C THR A 197 -10.20 -17.07 -2.31
N TYR A 198 -10.98 -18.10 -2.66
CA TYR A 198 -11.93 -18.07 -3.76
C TYR A 198 -13.37 -17.78 -3.31
N MET A 199 -13.61 -17.48 -2.03
CA MET A 199 -14.93 -17.19 -1.43
C MET A 199 -16.02 -18.24 -1.75
N THR A 200 -15.68 -19.53 -1.69
CA THR A 200 -16.60 -20.64 -1.99
C THR A 200 -16.12 -21.97 -1.41
N ASP A 201 -17.07 -22.84 -1.05
CA ASP A 201 -16.79 -24.22 -0.62
C ASP A 201 -16.94 -25.24 -1.77
N ASP A 202 -17.26 -24.79 -2.99
CA ASP A 202 -17.37 -25.65 -4.17
C ASP A 202 -16.08 -25.59 -5.00
N LYS A 203 -15.40 -26.74 -5.12
CA LYS A 203 -14.15 -26.87 -5.90
C LYS A 203 -14.33 -26.53 -7.38
N LYS A 204 -15.51 -26.75 -7.98
CA LYS A 204 -15.78 -26.37 -9.37
C LYS A 204 -15.82 -24.85 -9.52
N VAL A 205 -16.57 -24.18 -8.64
CA VAL A 205 -16.67 -22.71 -8.61
C VAL A 205 -15.30 -22.09 -8.31
N ALA A 206 -14.53 -22.67 -7.39
CA ALA A 206 -13.17 -22.21 -7.10
C ALA A 206 -12.26 -22.28 -8.33
N ASN A 207 -12.31 -23.39 -9.09
CA ASN A 207 -11.53 -23.54 -10.32
C ASN A 207 -11.97 -22.54 -11.41
N GLU A 208 -13.27 -22.28 -11.55
CA GLU A 208 -13.78 -21.26 -12.47
C GLU A 208 -13.25 -19.86 -12.10
N ARG A 209 -13.31 -19.49 -10.82
CA ARG A 209 -12.77 -18.22 -10.30
C ARG A 209 -11.26 -18.12 -10.47
N PHE A 210 -10.52 -19.19 -10.19
CA PHE A 210 -9.08 -19.26 -10.44
C PHE A 210 -8.74 -19.01 -11.91
N ASN A 211 -9.48 -19.63 -12.82
CA ASN A 211 -9.26 -19.44 -14.25
C ASN A 211 -9.58 -18.00 -14.65
N LEU A 212 -10.66 -17.39 -14.16
CA LEU A 212 -10.98 -15.98 -14.44
C LEU A 212 -9.87 -15.02 -13.99
N ILE A 213 -9.25 -15.27 -12.84
CA ILE A 213 -8.13 -14.46 -12.31
C ILE A 213 -6.86 -14.64 -13.17
N ASN A 214 -6.59 -15.85 -13.66
CA ASN A 214 -5.39 -16.14 -14.46
C ASN A 214 -5.57 -15.92 -15.98
N LEU A 215 -6.79 -15.64 -16.47
CA LEU A 215 -7.10 -15.50 -17.90
C LEU A 215 -6.79 -14.13 -18.49
N THR A 216 -6.07 -13.26 -17.77
CA THR A 216 -5.58 -12.02 -18.38
C THR A 216 -4.43 -12.40 -19.32
N PRO A 217 -4.52 -12.09 -20.63
CA PRO A 217 -3.51 -12.51 -21.58
C PRO A 217 -2.17 -11.93 -21.13
N LEU A 218 -1.11 -12.73 -21.24
CA LEU A 218 0.22 -12.18 -21.49
C LEU A 218 0.09 -11.33 -22.77
N ILE A 219 -0.19 -10.04 -22.61
CA ILE A 219 -0.34 -9.12 -23.74
C ILE A 219 1.07 -8.86 -24.27
N ASN A 220 1.32 -9.47 -25.44
CA ASN A 220 2.37 -9.28 -26.45
C ASN A 220 3.84 -9.42 -26.03
#